data_AF-A0A4R0QMI4-F1
#
_entry.id   AF-A0A4R0QMI4-F1
#
_cell.length_a   1.000
_cell.length_b   1.000
_cell.length_c   1.000
_cell.angle_alpha   90.00
_cell.angle_beta   90.00
_cell.angle_gamma   90.00
#
_symmetry.space_group_name_H-M   'P 1'
#
loop_
_entity.id
_entity.type
_entity.pdbx_description
1 polymer ?
#
loop_
_entity_poly.entity_id
_entity_poly.type
_entity_poly.pdbx_seq_one_letter_code
_entity_poly.pdbx_strand_id
1 'polypeptide(L)'
;MRDHTPNFAMHELSDENRALIATTVRELVGRFAADRELDGESLLEFWVELPGLKRSRGTFRGGFLMPDSFVYLTDYFRSGQGGLEACSAYGGGSLEKAWSDLLEEFIFQVEIFTSPIPSPRGVTLELWAGKRHRPEGEWEYAVDRKIELL
;
A
#
# COMPACT_ATOMS: atom_id res chain seq x y z
N MET A 1 33.69 18.50 -2.21
CA MET A 1 32.33 18.10 -1.82
C MET A 1 32.26 16.60 -2.07
N ARG A 2 32.23 15.75 -1.03
CA ARG A 2 32.05 14.30 -1.22
C ARG A 2 30.56 14.11 -1.48
N ASP A 3 30.26 13.45 -2.60
CA ASP A 3 28.91 13.01 -2.88
C ASP A 3 28.52 12.00 -1.80
N HIS A 4 27.62 12.42 -0.91
CA HIS A 4 27.10 11.60 0.18
C HIS A 4 25.81 10.89 -0.24
N THR A 5 25.46 10.91 -1.53
CA THR A 5 24.32 10.16 -2.04
C THR A 5 24.57 8.68 -1.75
N PRO A 6 23.79 8.05 -0.86
CA PRO A 6 23.89 6.61 -0.66
C PRO A 6 23.66 5.95 -2.02
N ASN A 7 24.50 4.98 -2.39
CA ASN A 7 24.22 4.13 -3.54
C ASN A 7 22.95 3.32 -3.23
N PHE A 8 21.79 3.89 -3.52
CA PHE A 8 20.52 3.20 -3.45
C PHE A 8 20.46 2.24 -4.64
N ALA A 9 20.69 0.96 -4.38
CA ALA A 9 20.38 -0.10 -5.32
C ALA A 9 18.95 -0.55 -5.05
N MET A 10 18.06 -0.35 -6.03
CA MET A 10 16.71 -0.92 -5.95
C MET A 10 16.83 -2.43 -6.05
N HIS A 11 16.23 -3.14 -5.11
CA HIS A 11 16.06 -4.58 -5.19
C HIS A 11 14.61 -4.88 -5.56
N GLU A 12 14.39 -5.26 -6.82
CA GLU A 12 13.07 -5.66 -7.31
C GLU A 12 12.58 -6.91 -6.59
N LEU A 13 11.28 -6.97 -6.34
CA LEU A 13 10.65 -8.16 -5.79
C LEU A 13 10.58 -9.27 -6.85
N SER A 14 10.66 -10.52 -6.40
CA SER A 14 10.37 -11.66 -7.28
C SER A 14 8.93 -11.60 -7.79
N ASP A 15 8.68 -12.18 -8.97
CA ASP A 15 7.32 -12.25 -9.54
C ASP A 15 6.31 -12.91 -8.59
N GLU A 16 6.76 -13.89 -7.81
CA GLU A 16 5.95 -14.55 -6.77
C GLU A 16 5.50 -13.56 -5.68
N ASN A 17 6.42 -12.72 -5.20
CA ASN A 17 6.13 -11.69 -4.21
C ASN A 17 5.23 -10.58 -4.78
N ARG A 18 5.48 -10.16 -6.03
CA ARG A 18 4.63 -9.18 -6.73
C ARG A 18 3.21 -9.71 -6.89
N ALA A 19 3.06 -10.98 -7.27
CA ALA A 19 1.75 -11.63 -7.39
C ALA A 19 1.04 -11.76 -6.04
N LEU A 20 1.75 -12.15 -4.97
CA LEU A 20 1.21 -12.24 -3.62
C LEU A 20 0.67 -10.89 -3.12
N ILE A 21 1.43 -9.81 -3.31
CA ILE A 21 1.00 -8.45 -2.98
C ILE A 21 -0.23 -8.08 -3.82
N ALA A 22 -0.18 -8.30 -5.14
CA ALA A 22 -1.28 -7.94 -6.04
C ALA A 22 -2.59 -8.64 -5.69
N THR A 23 -2.56 -9.95 -5.44
CA THR A 23 -3.73 -10.71 -5.00
C THR A 23 -4.26 -10.19 -3.67
N THR A 24 -3.38 -9.93 -2.71
CA THR A 24 -3.78 -9.44 -1.39
C THR A 24 -4.41 -8.05 -1.47
N VAL A 25 -3.82 -7.13 -2.23
CA VAL A 25 -4.35 -5.78 -2.43
C VAL A 25 -5.72 -5.84 -3.10
N ARG A 26 -5.88 -6.67 -4.14
CA ARG A 26 -7.18 -6.86 -4.81
C ARG A 26 -8.25 -7.38 -3.85
N GLU A 27 -7.92 -8.33 -2.98
CA GLU A 27 -8.84 -8.84 -1.97
C GLU A 27 -9.21 -7.79 -0.91
N LEU A 28 -8.23 -7.03 -0.41
CA LEU A 28 -8.48 -5.99 0.59
C LEU A 28 -9.34 -4.86 0.04
N VAL A 29 -8.95 -4.29 -1.09
CA VAL A 29 -9.67 -3.19 -1.73
C VAL A 29 -11.03 -3.67 -2.24
N GLY A 30 -11.12 -4.90 -2.75
CA GLY A 30 -12.40 -5.51 -3.11
C GLY A 30 -13.35 -5.66 -1.93
N ARG A 31 -12.85 -6.10 -0.76
CA ARG A 31 -13.64 -6.18 0.47
C ARG A 31 -14.08 -4.81 0.96
N PHE A 32 -13.14 -3.87 1.06
CA PHE A 32 -13.41 -2.50 1.47
C PHE A 32 -14.48 -1.82 0.60
N ALA A 33 -14.41 -2.02 -0.72
CA ALA A 33 -15.42 -1.52 -1.65
C ALA A 33 -16.77 -2.24 -1.52
N ALA A 34 -16.77 -3.55 -1.26
CA ALA A 34 -18.00 -4.32 -1.02
C ALA A 34 -18.74 -3.84 0.24
N ASP A 35 -17.99 -3.35 1.23
CA ASP A 35 -18.54 -2.75 2.45
C ASP A 35 -19.13 -1.34 2.21
N ARG A 36 -19.02 -0.81 0.97
CA ARG A 36 -19.49 0.53 0.55
C ARG A 36 -18.81 1.69 1.26
N GLU A 37 -17.58 1.45 1.71
CA GLU A 37 -16.79 2.43 2.42
C GLU A 37 -15.89 3.26 1.50
N LEU A 38 -15.88 3.08 0.18
CA LEU A 38 -15.00 3.89 -0.68
C LEU A 38 -15.51 5.33 -0.85
N ASP A 39 -14.73 6.29 -0.35
CA ASP A 39 -14.91 7.75 -0.44
C ASP A 39 -13.56 8.51 -0.52
N GLY A 40 -13.60 9.84 -0.48
CA GLY A 40 -12.43 10.72 -0.63
C GLY A 40 -11.34 10.58 0.44
N GLU A 41 -11.61 9.92 1.57
CA GLU A 41 -10.63 9.69 2.63
C GLU A 41 -10.08 8.26 2.61
N SER A 42 -10.45 7.47 1.60
CA SER A 42 -10.08 6.08 1.47
C SER A 42 -8.65 5.89 0.96
N LEU A 43 -7.86 5.13 1.70
CA LEU A 43 -6.44 4.95 1.54
C LEU A 43 -6.09 3.46 1.46
N LEU A 44 -5.02 3.14 0.74
CA LEU A 44 -4.29 1.88 0.83
C LEU A 44 -2.90 2.17 1.37
N GLU A 45 -2.52 1.53 2.46
CA GLU A 45 -1.26 1.77 3.17
C GLU A 45 -0.53 0.46 3.44
N PHE A 46 0.77 0.54 3.68
CA PHE A 46 1.54 -0.60 4.17
C PHE A 46 2.58 -0.24 5.23
N TRP A 47 2.96 -1.29 5.96
CA TRP A 47 4.06 -1.29 6.90
C TRP A 47 5.00 -2.44 6.58
N VAL A 48 6.30 -2.20 6.72
CA VAL A 48 7.35 -3.19 6.49
C VAL A 48 7.99 -3.57 7.83
N GLU A 49 7.80 -4.81 8.23
CA GLU A 49 8.51 -5.42 9.35
C GLU A 49 9.69 -6.24 8.81
N LEU A 50 10.91 -5.87 9.21
CA LEU A 50 12.15 -6.51 8.80
C LEU A 50 12.66 -7.45 9.90
N PRO A 51 13.10 -8.68 9.59
CA PRO A 51 13.67 -9.61 10.56
C PRO A 51 14.79 -8.98 11.40
N GLY A 52 14.68 -9.08 12.72
CA GLY A 52 15.69 -8.60 13.65
C GLY A 52 15.78 -7.08 13.80
N LEU A 53 15.00 -6.30 13.04
CA LEU A 53 14.92 -4.86 13.18
C LEU A 53 13.60 -4.48 13.85
N LYS A 54 13.66 -4.15 15.14
CA LYS A 54 12.52 -3.49 15.80
C LYS A 54 12.41 -2.06 15.27
N ARG A 55 11.66 -1.85 14.20
CA ARG A 55 11.18 -0.50 13.87
C ARG A 55 10.10 -0.14 14.89
N SER A 56 10.34 0.91 15.67
CA SER A 56 9.23 1.60 16.31
C SER A 56 8.29 2.04 15.19
N ARG A 57 7.05 1.51 15.14
CA ARG A 57 6.01 2.01 14.23
C ARG A 57 6.09 3.54 14.26
N GLY A 58 6.33 4.16 13.11
CA GLY A 58 6.92 5.50 13.01
C GLY A 58 6.19 6.52 13.87
N THR A 59 6.79 6.92 14.99
CA THR A 59 6.32 8.06 15.77
C THR A 59 6.96 9.32 15.21
N PHE A 60 6.19 10.11 14.45
CA PHE A 60 6.56 11.51 14.28
C PHE A 60 6.31 12.26 15.61
N ARG A 61 7.05 13.35 15.87
CA ARG A 61 6.88 14.18 17.08
C ARG A 61 5.41 14.57 17.23
N GLY A 62 4.69 13.96 18.17
CA GLY A 62 3.25 14.20 18.35
C GLY A 62 2.42 12.96 18.70
N GLY A 63 2.96 11.74 18.60
CA GLY A 63 2.30 10.52 19.12
C GLY A 63 1.43 9.76 18.11
N PHE A 64 1.61 9.99 16.82
CA PHE A 64 0.86 9.32 15.76
C PHE A 64 1.73 8.34 14.96
N LEU A 65 1.13 7.20 14.58
CA LEU A 65 1.78 6.15 13.79
C LEU A 65 1.65 6.48 12.30
N MET A 66 2.78 6.78 11.63
CA MET A 66 2.83 7.05 10.19
C MET A 66 3.21 5.78 9.40
N PRO A 67 2.41 5.36 8.40
CA PRO A 67 2.76 4.21 7.55
C PRO A 67 4.09 4.45 6.82
N ASP A 68 4.72 3.36 6.34
CA ASP A 68 5.90 3.51 5.47
C ASP A 68 5.49 4.21 4.16
N SER A 69 4.31 3.86 3.62
CA SER A 69 3.69 4.57 2.49
C SER A 69 2.18 4.38 2.42
N PHE A 70 1.51 5.28 1.68
CA PHE A 70 0.10 5.20 1.34
C PHE A 70 -0.21 5.74 -0.06
N VAL A 71 -1.36 5.31 -0.62
CA VAL A 71 -1.97 5.84 -1.84
C VAL A 71 -3.47 6.05 -1.65
N TYR A 72 -4.05 7.06 -2.29
CA TYR A 72 -5.50 7.27 -2.25
C TYR A 72 -6.21 6.35 -3.23
N LEU A 73 -7.17 5.57 -2.75
CA LEU A 73 -7.94 4.68 -3.61
C LEU A 73 -8.79 5.44 -4.63
N THR A 74 -9.17 6.68 -4.31
CA THR A 74 -9.95 7.55 -5.21
C THR A 74 -9.19 8.08 -6.41
N ASP A 75 -7.86 8.01 -6.39
CA ASP A 75 -7.04 8.38 -7.54
C ASP A 75 -7.19 7.33 -8.67
N TYR A 76 -7.60 6.11 -8.33
CA TYR A 76 -7.76 5.00 -9.28
C TYR A 76 -9.22 4.59 -9.45
N PHE A 77 -10.01 4.63 -8.38
CA PHE A 77 -11.35 4.06 -8.34
C PHE A 77 -12.42 5.03 -7.88
N ARG A 78 -13.66 4.65 -8.15
CA ARG A 78 -14.86 5.25 -7.56
C ARG A 78 -15.86 4.14 -7.21
N SER A 79 -16.78 4.45 -6.31
CA SER A 79 -17.92 3.59 -6.00
C SER A 79 -18.93 3.61 -7.15
N GLY A 80 -19.16 2.44 -7.76
CA GLY A 80 -20.15 2.20 -8.81
C GLY A 80 -21.38 1.45 -8.32
N GLN A 81 -22.37 1.24 -9.20
CA GLN A 81 -23.61 0.53 -8.84
C GLN A 81 -23.41 -0.97 -8.52
N GLY A 82 -22.34 -1.57 -9.02
CA GLY A 82 -22.02 -3.00 -8.86
C GLY A 82 -20.66 -3.29 -8.20
N GLY A 83 -19.99 -2.29 -7.63
CA GLY A 83 -18.65 -2.43 -7.05
C GLY A 83 -17.71 -1.31 -7.47
N LEU A 84 -16.42 -1.63 -7.63
CA LEU A 84 -15.41 -0.67 -8.07
C LEU A 84 -15.56 -0.35 -9.55
N GLU A 85 -15.49 0.93 -9.87
CA GLU A 85 -15.32 1.42 -11.23
C GLU A 85 -14.02 2.23 -11.30
N ALA A 86 -13.40 2.31 -12.48
CA ALA A 86 -12.28 3.23 -12.68
C ALA A 86 -12.73 4.68 -12.45
N CYS A 87 -11.86 5.49 -11.85
CA CYS A 87 -12.15 6.91 -11.61
C CYS A 87 -12.27 7.69 -12.94
N SER A 88 -12.72 8.94 -12.86
CA SER A 88 -12.93 9.78 -14.05
C SER A 88 -11.67 10.06 -14.86
N ALA A 89 -10.48 10.00 -14.25
CA ALA A 89 -9.21 10.20 -14.94
C ALA A 89 -8.97 9.17 -16.06
N TYR A 90 -9.58 7.98 -15.92
CA TYR A 90 -9.54 6.93 -16.94
C TYR A 90 -10.57 7.13 -18.06
N GLY A 91 -11.39 8.21 -18.03
CA GLY A 91 -12.31 8.57 -19.12
C GLY A 91 -13.44 7.55 -19.35
N GLY A 92 -13.87 6.83 -18.32
CA GLY A 92 -14.77 5.67 -18.48
C GLY A 92 -14.06 4.41 -19.01
N GLY A 93 -12.73 4.38 -18.92
CA GLY A 93 -11.86 3.31 -19.38
C GLY A 93 -11.88 2.04 -18.51
N SER A 94 -10.95 1.14 -18.82
CA SER A 94 -10.90 -0.21 -18.24
C SER A 94 -10.52 -0.21 -16.76
N LEU A 95 -11.35 -0.84 -15.93
CA LEU A 95 -11.04 -1.14 -14.52
C LEU A 95 -9.70 -1.86 -14.36
N GLU A 96 -9.32 -2.71 -15.31
CA GLU A 96 -8.02 -3.40 -15.28
C GLU A 96 -6.83 -2.45 -15.43
N LYS A 97 -6.99 -1.34 -16.16
CA LYS A 97 -5.94 -0.33 -16.29
C LYS A 97 -5.74 0.40 -14.96
N ALA A 98 -6.82 0.77 -14.27
CA ALA A 98 -6.76 1.37 -12.94
C ALA A 98 -6.10 0.43 -11.91
N TRP A 99 -6.44 -0.87 -11.95
CA TRP A 99 -5.76 -1.86 -11.13
C TRP A 99 -4.28 -1.99 -11.45
N SER A 100 -3.92 -2.04 -12.73
CA SER A 100 -2.52 -2.13 -13.16
C SER A 100 -1.70 -0.95 -12.64
N ASP A 101 -2.20 0.27 -12.81
CA ASP A 101 -1.49 1.48 -12.43
C ASP A 101 -1.36 1.59 -10.89
N LEU A 102 -2.43 1.28 -10.14
CA LEU A 102 -2.36 1.21 -8.67
C LEU A 102 -1.32 0.19 -8.20
N LEU A 103 -1.35 -1.03 -8.77
CA LEU A 103 -0.46 -2.11 -8.35
C LEU A 103 0.99 -1.81 -8.70
N GLU A 104 1.25 -1.21 -9.86
CA GLU A 104 2.59 -0.80 -10.27
C GLU A 104 3.16 0.25 -9.30
N GLU A 105 2.39 1.29 -8.98
CA GLU A 105 2.83 2.32 -8.02
C GLU A 105 3.02 1.74 -6.62
N PHE A 106 2.07 0.95 -6.13
CA PHE A 106 2.11 0.40 -4.79
C PHE A 106 3.26 -0.61 -4.60
N ILE A 107 3.46 -1.50 -5.56
CA ILE A 107 4.58 -2.47 -5.53
C ILE A 107 5.92 -1.75 -5.61
N PHE A 108 6.03 -0.72 -6.46
CA PHE A 108 7.24 0.08 -6.54
C PHE A 108 7.58 0.77 -5.20
N GLN A 109 6.58 1.26 -4.48
CA GLN A 109 6.78 1.77 -3.13
C GLN A 109 7.27 0.66 -2.18
N VAL A 110 6.64 -0.52 -2.19
CA VAL A 110 7.10 -1.66 -1.36
C VAL A 110 8.56 -1.99 -1.66
N GLU A 111 8.95 -2.07 -2.94
CA GLU A 111 10.32 -2.31 -3.38
C GLU A 111 11.30 -1.28 -2.79
N ILE A 112 10.95 0.00 -2.76
CA ILE A 112 11.78 1.05 -2.13
C ILE A 112 12.04 0.72 -0.66
N PHE A 113 11.00 0.37 0.09
CA PHE A 113 11.11 0.14 1.54
C PHE A 113 11.71 -1.22 1.91
N THR A 114 11.67 -2.21 1.00
CA THR A 114 12.34 -3.50 1.18
C THR A 114 13.75 -3.53 0.59
N SER A 115 14.14 -2.59 -0.26
CA SER A 115 15.48 -2.54 -0.87
C SER A 115 16.68 -2.56 0.09
N PRO A 116 16.62 -2.04 1.33
CA PRO A 116 17.77 -2.10 2.25
C PRO A 116 18.22 -3.51 2.66
N ILE A 117 17.43 -4.55 2.39
CA ILE A 117 17.74 -5.93 2.73
C ILE A 117 17.97 -6.78 1.47
N PRO A 118 19.10 -7.50 1.35
CA PRO A 118 19.41 -8.27 0.15
C PRO A 118 18.48 -9.46 -0.13
N SER A 119 17.74 -9.92 0.89
CA SER A 119 16.77 -11.00 0.77
C SER A 119 15.47 -10.58 1.45
N PRO A 120 14.33 -10.57 0.73
CA PRO A 120 13.02 -10.24 1.30
C PRO A 120 12.47 -11.38 2.18
N ARG A 121 13.17 -12.50 2.29
CA ARG A 121 12.70 -13.65 3.08
C ARG A 121 12.57 -13.27 4.55
N GLY A 122 11.39 -13.49 5.12
CA GLY A 122 11.06 -13.12 6.50
C GLY A 122 10.60 -11.68 6.66
N VAL A 123 10.57 -10.88 5.59
CA VAL A 123 9.90 -9.57 5.62
C VAL A 123 8.41 -9.79 5.72
N THR A 124 7.79 -9.13 6.69
CA THR A 124 6.33 -9.12 6.79
C THR A 124 5.82 -7.76 6.32
N LEU A 125 4.89 -7.78 5.38
CA LEU A 125 4.11 -6.61 4.99
C LEU A 125 2.77 -6.65 5.72
N GLU A 126 2.42 -5.56 6.40
CA GLU A 126 1.10 -5.34 6.99
C GLU A 126 0.36 -4.32 6.11
N LEU A 127 -0.59 -4.80 5.32
CA LEU A 127 -1.34 -4.02 4.32
C LEU A 127 -2.70 -3.61 4.90
N TRP A 128 -3.10 -2.36 4.68
CA TRP A 128 -4.36 -1.79 5.19
C TRP A 128 -5.11 -1.07 4.07
N ALA A 129 -6.41 -1.32 3.92
CA ALA A 129 -7.31 -0.48 3.13
C ALA A 129 -8.40 0.09 4.04
N GLY A 130 -8.57 1.40 4.09
CA GLY A 130 -9.47 2.02 5.08
C GLY A 130 -9.61 3.53 4.99
N LYS A 131 -10.27 4.13 5.99
CA LYS A 131 -10.37 5.57 6.23
C LYS A 131 -9.80 5.95 7.58
N ARG A 132 -9.08 7.06 7.65
CA ARG A 132 -8.46 7.53 8.90
C ARG A 132 -8.74 9.00 9.15
N HIS A 133 -9.20 9.31 10.36
CA HIS A 133 -9.42 10.69 10.78
C HIS A 133 -8.09 11.47 10.80
N ARG A 134 -8.07 12.64 10.15
CA ARG A 134 -6.96 13.59 10.28
C ARG A 134 -7.19 14.56 11.45
N PRO A 135 -6.14 14.87 12.25
CA PRO A 135 -4.77 14.40 12.13
C PRO A 135 -4.55 13.05 12.86
N GLU A 136 -4.42 11.99 12.06
CA GLU A 136 -3.65 10.77 12.26
C GLU A 136 -3.87 9.92 13.51
N GLY A 137 -5.09 9.71 13.99
CA GLY A 137 -5.32 8.85 15.16
C GLY A 137 -5.74 7.41 14.85
N GLU A 138 -6.97 7.28 14.38
CA GLU A 138 -7.70 6.01 14.39
C GLU A 138 -8.32 5.75 13.02
N TRP A 139 -8.25 4.49 12.60
CA TRP A 139 -9.06 4.01 11.49
C TRP A 139 -10.53 4.13 11.89
N GLU A 140 -11.31 4.86 11.10
CA GLU A 140 -12.77 4.83 11.23
C GLU A 140 -13.27 3.44 10.81
N TYR A 141 -12.74 2.96 9.70
CA TYR A 141 -12.92 1.61 9.20
C TYR A 141 -11.68 1.19 8.42
N ALA A 142 -11.24 -0.04 8.61
CA ALA A 142 -10.18 -0.63 7.81
C ALA A 142 -10.30 -2.15 7.72
N VAL A 143 -9.80 -2.69 6.62
CA VAL A 143 -9.49 -4.11 6.47
C VAL A 143 -7.99 -4.26 6.29
N ASP A 144 -7.41 -5.24 6.97
CA ASP A 144 -5.98 -5.47 6.94
C ASP A 144 -5.63 -6.91 6.59
N ARG A 145 -4.40 -7.09 6.09
CA ARG A 145 -3.78 -8.40 5.97
C ARG A 145 -2.28 -8.31 6.15
N LYS A 146 -1.73 -9.27 6.90
CA LYS A 146 -0.29 -9.54 6.95
C LYS A 146 0.10 -10.63 5.97
N ILE A 147 1.17 -10.38 5.22
CA ILE A 147 1.81 -11.36 4.33
C ILE A 147 3.31 -11.40 4.59
N GLU A 148 3.90 -12.58 4.47
CA GLU A 148 5.35 -12.76 4.50
C GLU A 148 5.85 -12.86 3.06
N LEU A 149 6.90 -12.12 2.73
CA LEU A 149 7.56 -12.22 1.44
C LEU A 149 8.42 -13.49 1.38
N LEU A 150 8.32 -14.19 0.25
CA LEU A 150 8.93 -15.49 -0.07
C LEU A 150 10.42 -15.35 -0.39
#